data_AF-A0A644ULX3-F1
#
_entry.id   AF-A0A644ULX3-F1
#
_cell.length_a   1.000
_cell.length_b   1.000
_cell.length_c   1.000
_cell.angle_alpha   90.00
_cell.angle_beta   90.00
_cell.angle_gamma   90.00
#
_symmetry.space_group_name_H-M   'P 1'
#
loop_
_entity.id
_entity.type
_entity.pdbx_description
1 polymer ?
#
loop_
_entity_poly.entity_id
_entity_poly.type
_entity_poly.pdbx_seq_one_letter_code
_entity_poly.pdbx_strand_id
1 'polypeptide(L)' 'MNLAIIYELRANDVSEEHIELIMDRVKNRLTEENIDKELVKLGYPKIFTVDYDDYDNYDYDNYSPTNKGNYEEID' A
#
# COMPACT_ATOMS: atom_id res chain seq x y z
N MET A 1 -11.35 12.20 -18.66
CA MET A 1 -10.15 11.35 -18.41
C MET A 1 -9.39 12.00 -17.26
N ASN A 2 -9.13 11.26 -16.18
CA ASN A 2 -8.60 11.86 -14.95
C ASN A 2 -7.06 11.86 -15.02
N LEU A 3 -6.48 13.00 -15.43
CA LEU A 3 -5.05 13.10 -15.76
C LEU A 3 -4.14 12.79 -14.57
N ALA A 4 -4.55 13.17 -13.35
CA ALA A 4 -3.77 12.89 -12.13
C ALA A 4 -3.53 11.39 -11.92
N ILE A 5 -4.59 10.58 -12.09
CA ILE A 5 -4.51 9.12 -11.95
C ILE A 5 -3.52 8.53 -12.97
N ILE A 6 -3.57 8.98 -14.22
CA ILE A 6 -2.70 8.48 -15.28
C ILE A 6 -1.23 8.84 -15.00
N TYR A 7 -0.96 10.06 -14.53
CA TYR A 7 0.41 10.44 -14.17
C TYR A 7 0.94 9.61 -13.02
N GLU A 8 0.13 9.32 -12.01
CA GLU A 8 0.53 8.48 -10.88
C GLU A 8 0.83 7.04 -11.32
N LEU A 9 -0.01 6.45 -12.18
CA LEU A 9 0.22 5.12 -12.74
C LEU A 9 1.53 5.07 -13.56
N ARG A 10 1.80 6.09 -14.37
CA ARG A 10 3.05 6.22 -15.14
C ARG A 10 4.27 6.38 -14.24
N ALA A 11 4.15 7.14 -13.15
CA ALA A 11 5.21 7.33 -12.19
C ALA A 11 5.60 6.03 -11.45
N ASN A 12 4.70 5.04 -11.44
CA ASN A 12 4.88 3.72 -10.84
C ASN A 12 5.09 2.61 -11.89
N ASP A 13 5.62 2.94 -13.07
CA ASP A 13 6.01 1.99 -14.13
C ASP A 13 4.87 1.09 -14.65
N VAL A 14 3.61 1.53 -14.53
CA VAL A 14 2.49 0.84 -15.16
C VAL A 14 2.50 1.15 -16.66
N SER A 15 2.52 0.10 -17.50
CA SER A 15 2.58 0.26 -18.96
C SER A 15 1.32 0.95 -19.52
N GLU A 16 1.46 1.70 -20.62
CA GLU A 16 0.33 2.40 -21.26
C GLU A 16 -0.81 1.43 -21.64
N GLU A 17 -0.49 0.23 -22.13
CA GLU A 17 -1.48 -0.81 -22.47
C GLU A 17 -2.30 -1.20 -21.24
N HIS A 18 -1.64 -1.38 -20.09
CA HIS A 18 -2.32 -1.71 -18.84
C HIS A 18 -3.10 -0.52 -18.29
N ILE A 19 -2.59 0.72 -18.42
CA ILE A 19 -3.33 1.93 -18.02
C ILE A 19 -4.64 2.03 -18.79
N GLU A 20 -4.60 1.90 -20.11
CA GLU A 20 -5.81 1.94 -20.95
C GLU A 20 -6.82 0.85 -20.55
N LEU A 21 -6.33 -0.38 -20.34
CA LEU A 21 -7.14 -1.51 -19.91
C LEU A 21 -7.80 -1.28 -18.55
N ILE A 22 -7.03 -0.82 -17.56
CA ILE A 22 -7.55 -0.52 -16.21
C ILE A 22 -8.62 0.55 -16.32
N MET A 23 -8.32 1.66 -17.00
CA MET A 23 -9.24 2.79 -17.14
C MET A 23 -10.54 2.40 -17.83
N ASP A 24 -10.50 1.51 -18.83
CA ASP A 24 -11.71 1.00 -19.47
C ASP A 24 -12.56 0.12 -18.52
N ARG A 25 -11.92 -0.74 -17.72
CA ARG A 25 -12.61 -1.64 -16.76
C ARG A 25 -13.28 -0.90 -15.61
N VAL A 26 -12.69 0.22 -15.17
CA VAL A 26 -13.21 0.98 -14.02
C VAL A 26 -14.04 2.20 -14.43
N LYS A 27 -14.22 2.49 -15.73
CA LYS A 27 -14.88 3.73 -16.22
C LYS A 27 -16.24 4.06 -15.60
N ASN A 28 -17.03 3.05 -15.24
CA ASN A 28 -18.36 3.22 -14.64
C ASN A 28 -18.36 3.23 -13.09
N ARG A 29 -17.19 3.01 -12.48
CA ARG A 29 -16.99 2.86 -11.02
C ARG A 29 -15.59 3.36 -10.63
N LEU A 30 -15.19 4.50 -11.19
CA LEU A 30 -13.84 5.04 -11.06
C LEU A 30 -13.59 5.47 -9.62
N THR A 31 -12.89 4.64 -8.87
CA THR A 31 -12.38 4.92 -7.52
C THR A 31 -10.97 4.38 -7.41
N GLU A 32 -10.16 4.97 -6.53
CA GLU A 32 -8.79 4.54 -6.23
C GLU A 32 -8.74 3.06 -5.85
N GLU A 33 -9.63 2.62 -4.96
CA GLU A 33 -9.76 1.21 -4.56
C GLU A 33 -10.03 0.28 -5.76
N ASN A 34 -10.87 0.69 -6.71
CA ASN A 34 -11.18 -0.13 -7.89
C ASN A 34 -10.00 -0.17 -8.88
N ILE A 35 -9.22 0.90 -8.96
CA ILE A 35 -7.98 0.94 -9.74
C ILE A 35 -6.95 -0.02 -9.13
N ASP A 36 -6.74 0.06 -7.81
CA ASP A 36 -5.82 -0.84 -7.09
C ASP A 36 -6.21 -2.31 -7.20
N LYS A 37 -7.51 -2.63 -7.19
CA LYS A 37 -7.99 -4.00 -7.46
C LYS A 37 -7.61 -4.48 -8.86
N GLU A 38 -7.63 -3.64 -9.88
CA GLU A 38 -7.21 -4.02 -11.23
C GLU A 38 -5.68 -4.09 -11.36
N LEU A 39 -4.95 -3.21 -10.68
CA LEU A 39 -3.48 -3.25 -10.58
C LEU A 39 -3.00 -4.59 -10.01
N VAL A 40 -3.56 -5.01 -8.88
CA VAL A 40 -3.20 -6.29 -8.23
C VAL A 40 -3.48 -7.49 -9.15
N LYS A 41 -4.56 -7.48 -9.93
CA LYS A 41 -4.86 -8.55 -10.90
C LYS A 41 -3.83 -8.65 -12.03
N LEU A 42 -3.19 -7.54 -12.36
CA LEU A 42 -2.14 -7.45 -13.38
C LEU A 42 -0.73 -7.64 -12.80
N GLY A 43 -0.63 -7.89 -11.49
CA GLY A 43 0.63 -8.14 -10.79
C GLY A 43 1.34 -6.87 -10.29
N TYR A 44 0.68 -5.72 -10.32
CA TYR A 44 1.20 -4.47 -9.75
C TYR A 44 0.84 -4.35 -8.27
N PRO A 45 1.67 -3.67 -7.46
CA PRO A 45 1.29 -3.27 -6.12
C PRO A 45 0.11 -2.28 -6.17
N LYS A 46 -0.57 -2.12 -5.03
CA LYS A 46 -1.48 -0.99 -4.83
C LYS A 46 -0.68 0.31 -4.88
N ILE A 47 -1.25 1.35 -5.44
CA ILE A 47 -0.62 2.66 -5.59
C ILE A 47 -1.36 3.72 -4.77
N PHE A 48 -2.70 3.66 -4.73
CA PHE A 48 -3.50 4.74 -4.15
C PHE A 48 -3.92 4.48 -2.71
N THR A 49 -4.28 3.24 -2.38
CA THR A 49 -4.72 2.81 -1.04
C THR A 49 -3.61 2.04 -0.33
N VAL A 50 -2.37 2.53 -0.40
CA VAL A 50 -1.25 1.95 0.35
C VAL A 50 -1.45 2.32 1.82
N ASP A 51 -1.81 1.33 2.64
CA ASP A 51 -1.88 1.49 4.08
C ASP A 51 -0.45 1.45 4.65
N TYR A 52 0.09 2.60 5.06
CA TYR A 52 1.41 2.67 5.71
C TYR A 52 1.45 1.90 7.04
N ASP A 53 0.28 1.61 7.63
CA ASP A 53 0.12 0.82 8.85
C ASP A 53 0.46 -0.67 8.64
N ASP A 54 0.44 -1.17 7.40
CA ASP A 54 0.87 -2.56 7.09
C ASP A 54 2.41 -2.71 7.10
N TYR A 55 3.17 -1.61 7.07
CA TYR A 55 4.63 -1.62 7.24
C TYR A 55 5.08 -1.63 8.70
N ASP A 56 4.18 -1.48 9.67
CA ASP A 56 4.48 -1.70 11.10
C ASP A 56 4.55 -3.20 11.47
N ASN A 57 4.30 -4.11 10.51
CA ASN A 57 4.49 -5.56 10.63
C ASN A 57 5.86 -6.05 10.11
N TYR A 58 6.86 -5.19 10.03
CA TYR A 58 8.25 -5.66 10.02
C TYR A 58 8.73 -5.77 11.46
N ASP A 59 8.74 -7.00 11.98
CA ASP A 59 9.32 -7.42 13.26
C ASP A 59 10.41 -6.46 13.77
N TYR A 60 10.00 -5.51 14.62
CA TYR A 60 10.90 -4.79 15.52
C TYR A 60 11.24 -5.67 16.74
N ASP A 61 11.31 -6.99 16.54
CA ASP A 61 11.52 -7.98 17.60
C ASP A 61 12.99 -8.25 17.89
N ASN A 62 13.90 -7.38 17.45
CA ASN A 62 15.32 -7.45 17.81
C ASN A 62 15.87 -6.20 18.50
N TYR A 63 15.07 -5.59 19.37
CA TYR A 63 15.59 -4.78 20.46
C TYR A 63 15.05 -5.30 21.79
N SER A 64 15.80 -6.24 22.38
CA SER A 64 15.60 -6.63 23.77
C SER A 64 16.47 -5.74 24.67
N PRO A 65 15.93 -4.70 25.34
CA PRO A 65 16.53 -4.22 26.55
C PRO A 65 16.10 -5.17 27.67
N THR A 66 16.86 -6.25 27.88
CA THR A 66 16.83 -6.97 29.16
C THR A 66 17.25 -6.00 30.26
N ASN A 67 16.27 -5.38 30.91
CA ASN A 67 16.44 -4.79 32.24
C ASN A 67 15.33 -5.34 33.14
N LYS A 68 15.64 -6.48 33.76
CA LYS A 68 14.98 -6.95 34.99
C LYS A 68 15.21 -5.88 36.07
N GLY A 69 14.21 -5.05 36.32
CA GLY A 69 14.11 -4.26 37.55
C GLY A 69 13.12 -4.91 38.50
N ASN A 70 13.57 -5.88 39.30
CA ASN A 70 12.83 -6.34 40.46
C ASN A 70 12.79 -5.18 41.46
N TYR A 71 11.62 -4.60 41.70
CA TYR A 71 11.37 -3.82 42.91
C TYR A 71 10.61 -4.72 43.87
N GLU A 72 11.34 -5.31 44.82
CA GLU A 72 10.72 -5.84 46.03
C GLU A 72 10.28 -4.66 46.88
N GLU A 73 8.99 -4.64 47.21
CA GLU A 73 8.43 -3.77 48.25
C GLU A 73 9.16 -4.08 49.57
N ILE A 74 9.65 -3.03 50.24
CA ILE A 74 10.12 -3.10 51.62
C ILE A 74 9.26 -2.11 52.42
N ASP A 75 8.71 -2.64 53.52
CA ASP A 75 7.79 -2.07 54.53
C ASP A 75 7.96 -0.57 54.88
#